data_AF-A0A061BIC6-F1
#
_entry.id   AF-A0A061BIC6-F1
#
_cell.length_a   1.000
_cell.length_b   1.000
_cell.length_c   1.000
_cell.angle_alpha   90.00
_cell.angle_beta   90.00
_cell.angle_gamma   90.00
#
_symmetry.space_group_name_H-M   'P 1'
#
loop_
_entity.id
_entity.type
_entity.pdbx_description
1 polymer ?
#
loop_
_entity_poly.entity_id
_entity_poly.type
_entity_poly.pdbx_seq_one_letter_code
_entity_poly.pdbx_strand_id
1 'polypeptide(L)'
;MIGISHIDSEVRIEEGLRESGIEWKVVAPVLFMDNFPKRNGLMRSLALGFFRAVFGSRQLQLVSTGDIGYLAATMLSDPSTYFNRRLNLASDALSTSDIQAIYSRIFNQPVWSTWMPGFVLFLDLDAFRRQKKTRSPRLPVFRPPE
;
A
#
# COMPACT_ATOMS: atom_id res chain seq x y z
N MET A 1 13.15 -3.73 8.19
CA MET A 1 12.08 -4.73 8.38
C MET A 1 10.79 -3.95 8.51
N ILE A 2 9.89 -4.03 7.53
CA ILE A 2 8.64 -3.24 7.49
C ILE A 2 7.67 -3.87 8.50
N GLY A 3 7.93 -3.62 9.78
CA GLY A 3 7.24 -4.21 10.92
C GLY A 3 6.50 -3.16 11.74
N ILE A 4 5.56 -3.64 12.54
CA ILE A 4 4.58 -2.92 13.40
C ILE A 4 5.11 -1.72 14.17
N SER A 5 6.42 -1.66 14.46
CA SER A 5 7.05 -0.47 15.05
C SER A 5 6.78 0.80 14.24
N HIS A 6 6.70 0.71 12.91
CA HIS A 6 6.36 1.85 12.07
C HIS A 6 4.88 2.23 12.17
N ILE A 7 3.96 1.27 12.15
CA ILE A 7 2.51 1.56 12.24
C ILE A 7 2.15 2.12 13.62
N ASP A 8 2.68 1.54 14.69
CA ASP A 8 2.45 2.03 16.04
C ASP A 8 3.02 3.46 16.22
N SER A 9 4.13 3.77 15.54
CA SER A 9 4.67 5.14 15.54
C SER A 9 3.80 6.12 14.75
N GLU A 10 3.24 5.70 13.61
CA GLU A 10 2.30 6.51 12.83
C GLU A 10 1.03 6.82 13.62
N VAL A 11 0.48 5.83 14.34
CA VAL A 11 -0.70 6.04 15.21
C VAL A 11 -0.39 7.06 16.30
N ARG A 12 0.75 6.95 16.98
CA ARG A 12 1.16 7.92 18.02
C ARG A 12 1.37 9.32 17.45
N ILE A 13 1.92 9.43 16.23
CA ILE A 13 2.07 10.72 15.54
C ILE A 13 0.69 11.31 15.24
N GLU A 14 -0.26 10.52 14.74
CA GLU A 14 -1.62 10.99 14.48
C GLU A 14 -2.37 11.40 15.77
N GLU A 15 -2.18 10.67 16.86
CA GLU A 15 -2.74 11.03 18.18
C GLU A 15 -2.16 12.35 18.68
N GLY A 16 -0.83 12.49 18.68
CA GLY A 16 -0.17 13.75 19.06
C GLY A 16 -0.59 14.93 18.17
N LEU A 17 -0.81 14.68 16.88
CA LEU A 17 -1.30 15.70 15.94
C LEU A 17 -2.72 16.16 16.29
N ARG A 18 -3.60 15.22 16.68
CA ARG A 18 -4.97 15.52 17.14
C ARG A 18 -4.99 16.33 18.43
N GLU A 19 -4.06 16.05 19.34
CA GLU A 19 -3.96 16.71 20.65
C GLU A 19 -3.22 18.06 20.59
N SER A 20 -2.46 18.32 19.52
CA SER A 20 -1.58 19.51 19.41
C SER A 20 -2.31 20.86 19.32
N GLY A 21 -3.60 20.87 18.98
CA GLY A 21 -4.35 22.09 18.70
C GLY A 21 -4.00 22.76 17.36
N ILE A 22 -3.14 22.13 16.54
CA ILE A 22 -2.81 22.60 15.19
C ILE A 22 -3.85 22.09 14.20
N GLU A 23 -4.23 22.91 13.21
CA GLU A 23 -5.03 22.44 12.09
C GLU A 23 -4.24 21.45 11.24
N TRP A 24 -4.74 20.21 11.14
CA TRP A 24 -3.98 19.12 10.53
C TRP A 24 -4.72 18.42 9.40
N LYS A 25 -3.94 17.72 8.57
CA LYS A 25 -4.40 16.97 7.40
C LYS A 25 -3.51 15.73 7.26
N VAL A 26 -4.09 14.55 7.13
CA VAL A 26 -3.34 13.30 6.99
C VAL A 26 -3.75 12.58 5.72
N VAL A 27 -2.77 12.31 4.86
CA VAL A 27 -2.88 11.34 3.76
C VAL A 27 -2.35 10.01 4.28
N ALA A 28 -3.20 8.99 4.29
CA ALA A 28 -2.87 7.64 4.73
C ALA A 28 -2.87 6.68 3.53
N PRO A 29 -1.75 6.58 2.80
CA PRO A 29 -1.70 5.78 1.59
C PRO A 29 -1.66 4.28 1.89
N VAL A 30 -2.18 3.48 0.95
CA VAL A 30 -2.09 2.01 0.97
C VAL A 30 -0.74 1.53 0.42
N LEU A 31 -0.64 0.29 -0.07
CA LEU A 31 0.59 -0.24 -0.65
C LEU A 31 1.00 0.53 -1.92
N PHE A 32 2.28 0.88 -2.04
CA PHE A 32 2.73 1.71 -3.17
C PHE A 32 2.97 0.86 -4.41
N MET A 33 2.52 1.35 -5.57
CA MET A 33 2.84 0.75 -6.87
C MET A 33 4.36 0.78 -7.16
N ASP A 34 5.07 1.78 -6.64
CA ASP A 34 6.52 1.91 -6.79
C ASP A 34 7.33 0.82 -6.08
N ASN A 35 6.71 0.04 -5.17
CA ASN A 35 7.35 -1.11 -4.55
C ASN A 35 7.54 -2.28 -5.52
N PHE A 36 6.87 -2.28 -6.68
CA PHE A 36 7.01 -3.34 -7.67
C PHE A 36 8.16 -3.06 -8.66
N PRO A 37 9.01 -4.06 -8.97
CA PRO A 37 10.15 -3.86 -9.87
C PRO A 37 9.76 -3.41 -11.29
N LYS A 38 10.27 -2.25 -11.71
CA LYS A 38 9.97 -1.63 -13.01
C LYS A 38 10.57 -2.37 -14.22
N ARG A 39 11.63 -3.16 -14.05
CA ARG A 39 12.30 -3.93 -15.12
C ARG A 39 11.93 -5.41 -15.12
N ASN A 40 11.85 -6.02 -16.30
CA ASN A 40 11.64 -7.46 -16.42
C ASN A 40 12.88 -8.25 -15.99
N GLY A 41 12.65 -9.42 -15.38
CA GLY A 41 13.72 -10.30 -14.91
C GLY A 41 13.42 -11.02 -13.60
N LEU A 42 14.47 -11.62 -13.03
CA LEU A 42 14.39 -12.49 -11.86
C LEU A 42 13.81 -11.76 -10.63
N MET A 43 14.26 -10.53 -10.36
CA MET A 43 13.79 -9.78 -9.18
C MET A 43 12.28 -9.52 -9.21
N ARG A 44 11.70 -9.27 -10.38
CA ARG A 44 10.25 -9.16 -10.52
C ARG A 44 9.57 -10.50 -10.25
N SER A 45 10.09 -11.57 -10.84
CA SER A 45 9.50 -12.90 -10.72
C SER A 45 9.48 -13.36 -9.26
N LEU A 46 10.56 -13.05 -8.51
CA LEU A 46 10.64 -13.26 -7.07
C LEU A 46 9.65 -12.36 -6.30
N ALA A 47 9.59 -11.07 -6.61
CA ALA A 47 8.65 -10.15 -5.95
C ALA A 47 7.19 -10.61 -6.14
N LEU A 48 6.77 -10.92 -7.37
CA LEU A 48 5.42 -11.43 -7.64
C LEU A 48 5.18 -12.78 -6.96
N GLY A 49 6.18 -13.66 -6.92
CA GLY A 49 6.12 -14.92 -6.17
C GLY A 49 5.88 -14.71 -4.68
N PHE A 50 6.59 -13.76 -4.07
CA PHE A 50 6.43 -13.39 -2.67
C PHE A 50 5.04 -12.81 -2.39
N PHE A 51 4.60 -11.83 -3.19
CA PHE A 51 3.25 -11.26 -3.05
C PHE A 51 2.16 -12.33 -3.21
N ARG A 52 2.31 -13.26 -4.16
CA ARG A 52 1.37 -14.37 -4.34
C ARG A 52 1.36 -15.31 -3.14
N ALA A 53 2.52 -15.63 -2.57
CA ALA A 53 2.59 -16.47 -1.38
C ALA A 53 1.93 -15.80 -0.17
N VAL A 54 2.18 -14.51 0.05
CA VAL A 54 1.68 -13.76 1.23
C VAL A 54 0.20 -13.44 1.13
N PHE A 55 -0.26 -13.00 -0.04
CA PHE A 55 -1.61 -12.45 -0.21
C PHE A 55 -2.58 -13.37 -0.96
N GLY A 56 -2.07 -14.40 -1.64
CA GLY A 56 -2.88 -15.34 -2.42
C GLY A 56 -3.62 -14.63 -3.56
N SER A 57 -4.92 -14.85 -3.64
CA SER A 57 -5.83 -14.24 -4.64
C SER A 57 -6.48 -12.94 -4.17
N ARG A 58 -6.08 -12.39 -3.00
CA ARG A 58 -6.68 -11.15 -2.49
C ARG A 58 -6.36 -9.97 -3.39
N GLN A 59 -7.32 -9.08 -3.56
CA GLN A 59 -7.06 -7.75 -4.11
C GLN A 59 -6.30 -6.90 -3.10
N LEU A 60 -5.21 -6.31 -3.56
CA LEU A 60 -4.38 -5.38 -2.83
C LEU A 60 -4.78 -3.97 -3.23
N GLN A 61 -5.05 -3.12 -2.23
CA GLN A 61 -5.22 -1.70 -2.50
C GLN A 61 -3.85 -1.11 -2.81
N LEU A 62 -3.74 -0.46 -3.96
CA LEU A 62 -2.52 0.12 -4.49
C LEU A 62 -2.68 1.62 -4.69
N VAL A 63 -1.59 2.35 -4.56
CA VAL A 63 -1.53 3.79 -4.85
C VAL A 63 -0.22 4.15 -5.54
N SER A 64 -0.28 5.05 -6.52
CA SER A 64 0.94 5.61 -7.12
C SER A 64 1.48 6.75 -6.24
N THR A 65 2.79 6.95 -6.22
CA THR A 65 3.38 8.11 -5.53
C THR A 65 2.90 9.45 -6.12
N GLY A 66 2.53 9.46 -7.40
CA GLY A 66 1.88 10.60 -8.06
C GLY A 66 0.53 10.97 -7.45
N ASP A 67 -0.35 9.99 -7.22
CA ASP A 67 -1.67 10.21 -6.62
C ASP A 67 -1.56 10.72 -5.17
N ILE A 68 -0.55 10.24 -4.43
CA ILE A 68 -0.25 10.75 -3.07
C ILE A 68 0.09 12.24 -3.15
N GLY A 69 0.99 12.61 -4.06
CA GLY A 69 1.39 14.00 -4.28
C GLY A 69 0.22 14.88 -4.71
N TYR A 70 -0.62 14.38 -5.62
CA TYR A 70 -1.82 15.07 -6.07
C TYR A 70 -2.77 15.36 -4.91
N LEU A 71 -3.15 14.34 -4.12
CA LEU A 71 -4.05 14.54 -2.99
C LEU A 71 -3.44 15.47 -1.93
N ALA A 72 -2.15 15.32 -1.64
CA ALA A 72 -1.46 16.20 -0.69
C ALA A 72 -1.50 17.66 -1.15
N ALA A 73 -1.23 17.93 -2.43
CA ALA A 73 -1.34 19.27 -3.00
C ALA A 73 -2.77 19.80 -2.94
N THR A 74 -3.77 18.99 -3.30
CA THR A 74 -5.19 19.37 -3.19
C THR A 74 -5.59 19.73 -1.76
N MET A 75 -5.20 18.91 -0.78
CA MET A 75 -5.49 19.16 0.63
C MET A 75 -4.82 20.45 1.13
N LEU A 76 -3.64 20.79 0.62
CA LEU A 76 -2.96 22.05 0.94
C LEU A 76 -3.63 23.26 0.27
N SER A 77 -4.07 23.14 -0.98
CA SER A 77 -4.69 24.23 -1.74
C SER A 77 -6.14 24.55 -1.34
N ASP A 78 -6.86 23.62 -0.71
CA ASP A 78 -8.20 23.86 -0.16
C ASP A 78 -8.25 23.52 1.35
N PRO A 79 -7.72 24.40 2.22
CA PRO A 79 -7.60 24.08 3.64
C PRO A 79 -8.94 23.83 4.32
N SER A 80 -9.95 24.66 4.00
CA SER A 80 -11.27 24.64 4.62
C SER A 80 -11.98 23.31 4.48
N THR A 81 -11.83 22.63 3.33
CA THR A 81 -12.50 21.37 3.06
C THR A 81 -11.87 20.20 3.83
N TYR A 82 -10.56 20.27 4.08
CA TYR A 82 -9.78 19.12 4.56
C TYR A 82 -9.25 19.25 5.99
N PHE A 83 -9.57 20.34 6.71
CA PHE A 83 -9.14 20.51 8.09
C PHE A 83 -9.55 19.35 9.00
N ASN A 84 -8.58 18.92 9.81
CA ASN A 84 -8.68 17.84 10.78
C ASN A 84 -9.21 16.54 10.17
N ARG A 85 -8.87 16.27 8.90
CA ARG A 85 -9.25 15.06 8.18
C ARG A 85 -8.07 14.13 7.94
N ARG A 86 -8.37 12.84 8.09
CA ARG A 86 -7.51 11.73 7.68
C ARG A 86 -8.16 11.01 6.50
N LEU A 87 -7.49 10.99 5.36
CA LEU A 87 -7.97 10.32 4.15
C LEU A 87 -7.12 9.10 3.86
N ASN A 88 -7.75 7.92 3.83
CA ASN A 88 -7.10 6.74 3.26
C ASN A 88 -7.08 6.89 1.74
N LEU A 89 -5.94 6.66 1.10
CA LEU A 89 -5.78 6.83 -0.35
C LEU A 89 -5.39 5.52 -1.02
N ALA A 90 -6.19 5.09 -2.01
CA ALA A 90 -5.86 4.06 -2.98
C ALA A 90 -6.37 4.49 -4.36
N SER A 91 -5.57 4.25 -5.40
CA SER A 91 -6.00 4.46 -6.78
C SER A 91 -6.46 3.17 -7.47
N ASP A 92 -5.99 2.00 -7.05
CA ASP A 92 -6.38 0.72 -7.65
C ASP A 92 -6.56 -0.41 -6.62
N ALA A 93 -7.19 -1.51 -7.03
CA ALA A 93 -7.40 -2.73 -6.25
C ALA A 93 -7.09 -3.97 -7.11
N LEU A 94 -5.84 -4.45 -7.08
CA LEU A 94 -5.36 -5.50 -7.98
C LEU A 94 -4.94 -6.76 -7.22
N SER A 95 -5.27 -7.93 -7.76
CA SER A 95 -4.67 -9.19 -7.33
C SER A 95 -3.25 -9.35 -7.90
N THR A 96 -2.44 -10.24 -7.34
CA THR A 96 -1.10 -10.53 -7.89
C THR A 96 -1.17 -11.04 -9.34
N SER A 97 -2.24 -11.75 -9.71
CA SER A 97 -2.49 -12.16 -11.10
C SER A 97 -2.79 -10.98 -12.02
N ASP A 98 -3.55 -9.98 -11.56
CA ASP A 98 -3.84 -8.78 -12.36
C ASP A 98 -2.55 -7.99 -12.62
N ILE A 99 -1.72 -7.83 -11.59
CA ILE A 99 -0.41 -7.17 -11.70
C ILE A 99 0.49 -7.90 -12.71
N GLN A 100 0.52 -9.24 -12.66
CA GLN A 100 1.28 -10.06 -13.62
C GLN A 100 0.75 -9.90 -15.06
N ALA A 101 -0.56 -9.83 -15.25
CA ALA A 101 -1.18 -9.61 -16.55
C ALA A 101 -0.86 -8.22 -17.10
N ILE A 102 -0.94 -7.17 -16.27
CA ILE A 102 -0.57 -5.80 -16.64
C ILE A 102 0.90 -5.75 -17.07
N TYR A 103 1.80 -6.38 -16.31
CA TYR A 103 3.20 -6.44 -16.70
C TYR A 103 3.41 -7.16 -18.03
N SER A 104 2.74 -8.31 -18.23
CA SER A 104 2.88 -9.06 -19.49
C SER A 104 2.42 -8.24 -20.70
N ARG A 105 1.34 -7.47 -20.54
CA ARG A 105 0.85 -6.53 -21.54
C ARG A 105 1.85 -5.41 -21.83
N ILE A 106 2.40 -4.77 -20.80
CA ILE A 106 3.30 -3.61 -20.95
C ILE A 106 4.65 -4.03 -21.56
N PHE A 107 5.20 -5.19 -21.20
CA PHE A 107 6.46 -5.65 -21.81
C PHE A 107 6.29 -6.34 -23.15
N ASN A 108 5.05 -6.67 -23.54
CA ASN A 108 4.76 -7.48 -24.71
C ASN A 108 5.46 -8.86 -24.69
N GLN A 109 5.54 -9.48 -23.50
CA GLN A 109 6.15 -10.79 -23.27
C GLN A 109 5.59 -11.40 -21.98
N PRO A 110 5.56 -12.73 -21.85
CA PRO A 110 5.05 -13.39 -20.66
C PRO A 110 5.90 -13.06 -19.44
N VAL A 111 5.26 -12.56 -18.39
CA VAL A 111 5.87 -12.40 -17.07
C VAL A 111 5.43 -13.56 -16.19
N TRP A 112 6.40 -14.21 -15.56
CA TRP A 112 6.17 -15.35 -14.67
C TRP A 112 6.35 -14.92 -13.21
N SER A 113 5.67 -15.62 -12.31
CA SER A 113 5.87 -15.51 -10.87
C SER A 113 6.58 -16.77 -10.39
N THR A 114 7.64 -16.62 -9.59
CA THR A 114 8.32 -17.77 -8.98
C THR A 114 7.39 -18.43 -7.96
N TRP A 115 7.18 -19.74 -8.05
CA TRP A 115 6.48 -20.46 -7.00
C TRP A 115 7.34 -20.45 -5.73
N MET A 116 6.81 -19.91 -4.64
CA MET A 116 7.47 -19.89 -3.34
C MET A 116 6.79 -20.87 -2.38
N PRO A 117 7.56 -21.74 -1.71
CA PRO A 117 7.01 -22.64 -0.70
C PRO A 117 6.37 -21.88 0.46
N GLY A 118 5.33 -22.46 1.07
CA GLY A 118 4.64 -21.86 2.20
C GLY A 118 5.56 -21.55 3.40
N PHE A 119 6.73 -22.19 3.52
CA PHE A 119 7.65 -21.87 4.60
C PHE A 119 8.32 -20.50 4.47
N VAL A 120 8.38 -19.92 3.26
CA VAL A 120 8.85 -18.54 3.05
C VAL A 120 7.99 -17.57 3.83
N LEU A 121 6.71 -17.92 4.05
CA LEU A 121 5.83 -17.15 4.91
C LEU A 121 6.33 -17.14 6.35
N PHE A 122 6.92 -18.22 6.90
CA PHE A 122 7.42 -18.25 8.29
C PHE A 122 8.57 -17.27 8.56
N LEU A 123 9.33 -16.88 7.53
CA LEU A 123 10.39 -15.87 7.69
C LEU A 123 9.84 -14.45 7.94
N ASP A 124 8.59 -14.18 7.51
CA ASP A 124 7.92 -12.87 7.65
C ASP A 124 6.62 -12.94 8.48
N LEU A 125 6.09 -14.14 8.78
CA LEU A 125 4.78 -14.33 9.41
C LEU A 125 4.76 -13.84 10.85
N ASP A 126 5.87 -13.92 11.58
CA ASP A 126 5.92 -13.44 12.96
C ASP A 126 5.76 -11.92 13.04
N ALA A 127 6.21 -11.19 12.02
CA ALA A 127 5.93 -9.76 11.86
C ALA A 127 4.49 -9.52 11.38
N PHE A 128 3.99 -10.32 10.44
CA PHE A 128 2.67 -10.12 9.82
C PHE A 128 1.48 -10.58 10.70
N ARG A 129 1.65 -11.63 11.50
CA ARG A 129 0.64 -12.21 12.42
C ARG A 129 0.38 -11.27 13.59
N ARG A 130 1.39 -10.54 14.04
CA ARG A 130 1.22 -9.43 14.99
C ARG A 130 0.51 -8.23 14.34
N GLN A 131 0.74 -7.95 13.05
CA GLN A 131 0.14 -6.85 12.29
C GLN A 131 -1.38 -7.02 12.07
N LYS A 132 -1.84 -8.26 11.86
CA LYS A 132 -3.29 -8.57 11.75
C LYS A 132 -4.09 -8.36 13.04
N LYS A 133 -3.44 -8.33 14.21
CA LYS A 133 -4.11 -8.17 15.50
C LYS A 133 -4.50 -6.71 15.75
N THR A 134 -3.76 -5.76 15.18
CA THR A 134 -4.03 -4.32 15.19
C THR A 134 -4.89 -3.96 13.97
N ARG A 135 -6.16 -4.39 13.96
CA ARG A 135 -7.11 -4.00 12.91
C ARG A 135 -7.55 -2.55 13.15
N SER A 136 -6.97 -1.60 12.44
CA SER A 136 -7.64 -0.33 12.19
C SER A 136 -8.90 -0.61 11.35
N PRO A 137 -10.06 -0.02 11.69
CA PRO A 137 -11.29 -0.21 10.92
C PRO A 137 -11.05 0.13 9.44
N ARG A 138 -11.72 -0.59 8.52
CA ARG A 138 -11.72 -0.26 7.09
C ARG A 138 -12.43 1.08 6.91
N LEU A 139 -11.69 2.17 7.08
CA LEU A 139 -12.16 3.52 6.80
C LEU A 139 -12.30 3.68 5.27
N PRO A 140 -13.30 4.45 4.82
CA PRO A 140 -13.54 4.69 3.40
C PRO A 140 -12.27 5.21 2.72
N VAL A 141 -11.98 4.63 1.57
CA VAL A 141 -10.79 4.96 0.78
C VAL A 141 -11.19 6.00 -0.26
N PHE A 142 -10.52 7.14 -0.22
CA PHE A 142 -10.58 8.15 -1.26
C PHE A 142 -9.91 7.59 -2.52
N ARG A 143 -10.60 7.70 -3.65
CA ARG A 143 -10.09 7.32 -4.97
C ARG A 143 -10.06 8.61 -5.81
N PRO A 144 -8.90 9.03 -6.32
CA PRO A 144 -8.84 10.19 -7.22
C PRO A 144 -9.66 9.91 -8.50
N PRO A 145 -10.23 10.95 -9.12
CA PRO A 145 -10.87 10.82 -10.44
C PRO A 145 -9.84 10.37 -11.49
N GLU A 146 -10.28 9.56 -12.47
CA GLU A 146 -9.46 9.06 -13.59
C GLU A 146 -8.91 10.17 -14.51
#